data_AF-A0A4P8SIW9-F1
#
_entry.id   AF-A0A4P8SIW9-F1
#
_cell.length_a   1.000
_cell.length_b   1.000
_cell.length_c   1.000
_cell.angle_alpha   90.00
_cell.angle_beta   90.00
_cell.angle_gamma   90.00
#
_symmetry.space_group_name_H-M   'P 1'
#
loop_
_entity.id
_entity.type
_entity.pdbx_description
1 polymer ?
#
loop_
_entity_poly.entity_id
_entity_poly.type
_entity_poly.pdbx_seq_one_letter_code
_entity_poly.pdbx_strand_id
1 'polypeptide(L)'
;MEHPTASSPDVNQIFYGPPGTGKTYTTLNEALRILDAEFLAAHEQDREAIKRRFDDLVAEGKIRFVTFHQSFSYEDFVEGLRAESDEETQQLRYEVVDGVFKSLCETAATKVVLQAPAPVTLAGRKIWKMSLGNTLGSDAGIYDECLAGGYALLGHGGNIDFTGCQTRAEIEQRFADRGVAVSNGYDYAVTSVMTFINRMKIGDLVVVSDGNFKVRAIGEISGDYRYQPHSEYLDDYAQLRPVKWLRQYQPSLPYTELANNQFSQMTLYELRAPTLNAEKLLSLLGQGSAQATFTVGQVFSSNYRVVQATPEMVELCKPNGNLIIFSLRMLNTLCEHIRQGEITVQDIRDKKIFERVTDSQLEPYVVHGYNNVIAHLVEFLLGGQPGNLPLLPEASVNDARVLIIDEINRGNISRIFGELITLIEPSKRAGEAEALSVVLPYSKTPFSVPNNVYLIGTMNTADRSLAGLDMALRRRFTFKEMPPRPELLDGVTVEGVDVGALLRVMNQRIEVLLDRDHCLGHAYFMPLRAQPTLSLLAQLFQQQIVPLLQEYFFEDWQRIQWVLNDHRKPEALRFIRQPANDLSHLFGEEVPLNGQGRWELNAAAFGRAEAYAGILGPAGGAV
;
A
#
# COMPACT_ATOMS: atom_id res chain seq x y z
N MET A 1 29.20 12.38 23.94
CA MET A 1 28.95 11.67 22.68
C MET A 1 27.71 12.31 22.09
N GLU A 2 27.88 13.04 21.00
CA GLU A 2 26.75 13.62 20.27
C GLU A 2 25.86 12.48 19.77
N HIS A 3 24.56 12.56 20.07
CA HIS A 3 23.58 11.72 19.41
C HIS A 3 23.66 12.01 17.91
N PRO A 4 23.79 10.99 17.04
CA PRO A 4 23.81 11.25 15.60
C PRO A 4 22.48 11.88 15.20
N THR A 5 22.54 13.10 14.69
CA THR A 5 21.43 13.72 13.97
C THR A 5 20.99 12.74 12.89
N ALA A 6 19.74 12.29 12.94
CA ALA A 6 19.21 11.31 11.99
C ALA A 6 19.40 11.82 10.55
N SER A 7 20.30 11.18 9.79
CA SER A 7 20.50 11.48 8.38
C SER A 7 19.20 11.21 7.62
N SER A 8 18.84 12.08 6.68
CA SER A 8 17.72 11.88 5.77
C SER A 8 17.82 10.50 5.09
N PRO A 9 16.69 9.78 4.90
CA PRO A 9 16.69 8.49 4.23
C PRO A 9 17.30 8.54 2.83
N ASP A 10 18.06 7.50 2.48
CA ASP A 10 18.54 7.31 1.11
C ASP A 10 17.34 7.11 0.20
N VAL A 11 17.27 7.91 -0.87
CA VAL A 11 16.16 7.86 -1.84
C VAL A 11 16.12 6.53 -2.59
N ASN A 12 17.29 5.94 -2.85
CA ASN A 12 17.44 4.63 -3.48
C ASN A 12 18.36 3.75 -2.64
N GLN A 13 17.88 2.60 -2.21
CA GLN A 13 18.68 1.68 -1.40
C GLN A 13 18.40 0.22 -1.75
N ILE A 14 19.42 -0.63 -1.59
CA ILE A 14 19.31 -2.09 -1.75
C ILE A 14 19.88 -2.76 -0.50
N PHE A 15 19.04 -3.53 0.19
CA PHE A 15 19.46 -4.43 1.24
C PHE A 15 19.90 -5.76 0.62
N TYR A 16 21.16 -6.13 0.81
CA TYR A 16 21.71 -7.34 0.19
C TYR A 16 22.41 -8.23 1.20
N GLY A 17 22.37 -9.54 0.96
CA GLY A 17 23.12 -10.51 1.75
C GLY A 17 22.54 -11.91 1.61
N PRO A 18 23.11 -12.88 2.35
CA PRO A 18 22.67 -14.27 2.28
C PRO A 18 21.20 -14.48 2.68
N PRO A 19 20.60 -15.64 2.34
CA PRO A 19 19.26 -15.98 2.77
C PRO A 19 19.10 -15.97 4.31
N GLY A 20 17.94 -15.51 4.77
CA GLY A 20 17.61 -15.50 6.21
C GLY A 20 18.27 -14.40 7.04
N THR A 21 18.82 -13.33 6.45
CA THR A 21 19.46 -12.24 7.20
C THR A 21 18.53 -11.11 7.66
N GLY A 22 17.21 -11.28 7.50
CA GLY A 22 16.22 -10.31 7.98
C GLY A 22 15.94 -9.14 7.02
N LYS A 23 16.22 -9.30 5.72
CA LYS A 23 15.97 -8.28 4.69
C LYS A 23 14.54 -7.77 4.69
N THR A 24 13.54 -8.68 4.67
CA THR A 24 12.11 -8.33 4.70
C THR A 24 11.74 -7.47 5.92
N TYR A 25 12.25 -7.81 7.11
CA TYR A 25 12.02 -7.03 8.34
C TYR A 25 12.61 -5.61 8.22
N THR A 26 13.80 -5.50 7.64
CA THR A 26 14.50 -4.23 7.48
C THR A 26 13.79 -3.34 6.47
N THR A 27 13.31 -3.91 5.37
CA THR A 27 12.54 -3.20 4.35
C THR A 27 11.25 -2.58 4.91
N LEU A 28 10.51 -3.32 5.76
CA LEU A 28 9.31 -2.79 6.44
C LEU A 28 9.65 -1.60 7.34
N ASN A 29 10.67 -1.76 8.20
CA ASN A 29 11.11 -0.70 9.09
C ASN A 29 11.58 0.53 8.30
N GLU A 30 12.30 0.33 7.21
CA GLU A 30 12.81 1.42 6.39
C GLU A 30 11.67 2.17 5.66
N ALA A 31 10.67 1.46 5.16
CA ALA A 31 9.48 2.08 4.57
C ALA A 31 8.72 2.94 5.62
N LEU A 32 8.56 2.44 6.84
CA LEU A 32 7.97 3.21 7.93
C LEU A 32 8.86 4.36 8.38
N ARG A 33 10.18 4.22 8.37
CA ARG A 33 11.08 5.33 8.69
C ARG A 33 10.93 6.48 7.70
N ILE A 34 10.62 6.18 6.44
CA ILE A 34 10.35 7.18 5.41
C ILE A 34 8.96 7.79 5.58
N LEU A 35 7.93 6.98 5.83
CA LEU A 35 6.52 7.41 5.77
C LEU A 35 5.93 7.84 7.12
N ASP A 36 6.37 7.24 8.22
CA ASP A 36 5.80 7.35 9.56
C ASP A 36 6.85 7.05 10.66
N ALA A 37 7.90 7.87 10.71
CA ALA A 37 9.05 7.67 11.60
C ALA A 37 8.67 7.70 13.08
N GLU A 38 7.70 8.53 13.46
CA GLU A 38 7.21 8.65 14.84
C GLU A 38 6.51 7.38 15.28
N PHE A 39 5.65 6.80 14.44
CA PHE A 39 5.01 5.51 14.73
C PHE A 39 6.03 4.39 14.91
N LEU A 40 7.04 4.32 14.02
CA LEU A 40 8.09 3.32 14.11
C LEU A 40 8.88 3.45 15.42
N ALA A 41 9.24 4.68 15.81
CA ALA A 41 9.97 4.93 17.06
C ALA A 41 9.15 4.53 18.30
N ALA A 42 7.83 4.75 18.28
CA ALA A 42 6.94 4.37 19.37
C ALA A 42 6.70 2.84 19.46
N HIS A 43 6.84 2.11 18.36
CA HIS A 43 6.49 0.69 18.25
C HIS A 43 7.68 -0.20 17.84
N GLU A 44 8.93 0.22 18.09
CA GLU A 44 10.14 -0.46 17.61
C GLU A 44 10.20 -1.96 17.99
N GLN A 45 9.61 -2.31 19.14
CA GLN A 45 9.55 -3.69 19.65
C GLN A 45 8.24 -4.44 19.29
N ASP A 46 7.21 -3.75 18.79
CA ASP A 46 5.93 -4.34 18.45
C ASP A 46 5.84 -4.61 16.93
N ARG A 47 6.15 -5.86 16.57
CA ARG A 47 6.17 -6.29 15.16
C ARG A 47 4.79 -6.41 14.54
N GLU A 48 3.77 -6.72 15.33
CA GLU A 48 2.41 -6.81 14.81
C GLU A 48 1.85 -5.42 14.53
N ALA A 49 2.16 -4.43 15.37
CA ALA A 49 1.82 -3.04 15.10
C ALA A 49 2.54 -2.50 13.85
N ILE A 50 3.86 -2.73 13.73
CA ILE A 50 4.64 -2.35 12.54
C ILE A 50 4.05 -2.95 11.26
N LYS A 51 3.73 -4.26 11.27
CA LYS A 51 3.18 -4.94 10.09
C LYS A 51 1.80 -4.38 9.72
N ARG A 52 0.92 -4.16 10.69
CA ARG A 52 -0.40 -3.57 10.46
C ARG A 52 -0.28 -2.18 9.86
N ARG A 53 0.56 -1.31 10.42
CA ARG A 53 0.76 0.03 9.88
C ARG A 53 1.33 0.02 8.46
N PHE A 54 2.25 -0.89 8.18
CA PHE A 54 2.76 -1.11 6.83
C PHE A 54 1.63 -1.51 5.86
N ASP A 55 0.77 -2.44 6.25
CA ASP A 55 -0.35 -2.90 5.42
C ASP A 55 -1.39 -1.78 5.18
N ASP A 56 -1.65 -0.94 6.18
CA ASP A 56 -2.49 0.25 6.04
C ASP A 56 -1.89 1.19 4.98
N LEU A 57 -0.59 1.45 5.02
CA LEU A 57 0.10 2.31 4.05
C LEU A 57 0.15 1.71 2.63
N VAL A 58 0.13 0.38 2.50
CA VAL A 58 -0.04 -0.32 1.23
C VAL A 58 -1.46 -0.12 0.70
N ALA A 59 -2.48 -0.26 1.56
CA ALA A 59 -3.88 -0.06 1.20
C ALA A 59 -4.18 1.41 0.82
N GLU A 60 -3.58 2.37 1.52
CA GLU A 60 -3.56 3.80 1.20
C GLU A 60 -2.78 4.12 -0.10
N GLY A 61 -2.04 3.15 -0.63
CA GLY A 61 -1.22 3.30 -1.83
C GLY A 61 0.03 4.16 -1.67
N LYS A 62 0.47 4.41 -0.43
CA LYS A 62 1.76 5.05 -0.15
C LYS A 62 2.93 4.08 -0.35
N ILE A 63 2.68 2.79 -0.20
CA ILE A 63 3.64 1.73 -0.46
C ILE A 63 3.15 0.86 -1.63
N ARG A 64 4.02 0.59 -2.59
CA ARG A 64 3.84 -0.47 -3.60
C ARG A 64 4.92 -1.52 -3.40
N PHE A 65 4.54 -2.78 -3.52
CA PHE A 65 5.45 -3.92 -3.39
C PHE A 65 5.41 -4.73 -4.68
N VAL A 66 6.57 -5.01 -5.24
CA VAL A 66 6.74 -5.85 -6.43
C VAL A 66 7.89 -6.82 -6.23
N THR A 67 7.81 -7.99 -6.84
CA THR A 67 8.90 -8.98 -6.85
C THR A 67 9.36 -9.17 -8.28
N PHE A 68 10.66 -9.02 -8.53
CA PHE A 68 11.18 -9.27 -9.87
C PHE A 68 11.33 -10.77 -10.12
N HIS A 69 10.83 -11.21 -11.27
CA HIS A 69 11.03 -12.54 -11.81
C HIS A 69 11.68 -12.43 -13.20
N GLN A 70 12.19 -13.55 -13.72
CA GLN A 70 12.94 -13.56 -14.99
C GLN A 70 12.14 -13.03 -16.18
N SER A 71 10.81 -13.16 -16.16
CA SER A 71 9.90 -12.64 -17.18
C SER A 71 9.35 -11.23 -16.88
N PHE A 72 9.68 -10.63 -15.74
CA PHE A 72 9.22 -9.28 -15.40
C PHE A 72 9.87 -8.28 -16.35
N SER A 73 9.07 -7.45 -17.01
CA SER A 73 9.55 -6.63 -18.13
C SER A 73 9.35 -5.13 -17.91
N TYR A 74 9.79 -4.35 -18.91
CA TYR A 74 9.56 -2.92 -18.97
C TYR A 74 8.06 -2.59 -18.95
N GLU A 75 7.25 -3.38 -19.65
CA GLU A 75 5.81 -3.20 -19.79
C GLU A 75 5.07 -3.33 -18.47
N ASP A 76 5.55 -4.18 -17.56
CA ASP A 76 4.97 -4.33 -16.21
C ASP A 76 5.39 -3.19 -15.27
N PHE A 77 6.59 -2.64 -15.50
CA PHE A 77 7.21 -1.68 -14.59
C PHE A 77 6.90 -0.22 -14.94
N VAL A 78 6.99 0.12 -16.23
CA VAL A 78 6.92 1.50 -16.73
C VAL A 78 5.63 1.73 -17.52
N GLU A 79 5.48 1.17 -18.71
CA GLU A 79 4.23 1.21 -19.49
C GLU A 79 4.26 0.16 -20.60
N GLY A 80 3.10 -0.38 -20.96
CA GLY A 80 2.98 -1.39 -22.00
C GLY A 80 1.62 -1.38 -22.68
N LEU A 81 1.51 -2.03 -23.84
CA LEU A 81 0.25 -2.16 -24.55
C LEU A 81 -0.56 -3.32 -23.97
N ARG A 82 -1.84 -3.07 -23.65
CA ARG A 82 -2.80 -4.12 -23.31
C ARG A 82 -3.92 -4.16 -24.33
N ALA A 83 -4.30 -5.38 -24.71
CA ALA A 83 -5.41 -5.60 -25.61
C ALA A 83 -6.72 -5.63 -24.81
N GLU A 84 -7.67 -4.81 -25.22
CA GLU A 84 -9.03 -4.79 -24.70
C GLU A 84 -10.01 -5.17 -25.81
N SER A 85 -11.00 -5.98 -25.45
CA SER A 85 -12.13 -6.26 -26.33
C SER A 85 -13.18 -5.19 -26.15
N ASP A 86 -13.46 -4.45 -27.22
CA ASP A 86 -14.58 -3.52 -27.28
C ASP A 86 -15.90 -4.31 -27.16
N GLU A 87 -16.66 -4.08 -26.09
CA GLU A 87 -17.87 -4.87 -25.77
C GLU A 87 -18.95 -4.78 -26.85
N GLU A 88 -19.01 -3.67 -27.60
CA GLU A 88 -20.02 -3.44 -28.63
C GLU A 88 -19.60 -4.00 -29.99
N THR A 89 -18.32 -3.90 -30.34
CA THR A 89 -17.83 -4.28 -31.68
C THR A 89 -17.07 -5.61 -31.71
N GLN A 90 -16.75 -6.21 -30.55
CA GLN A 90 -15.88 -7.39 -30.40
C GLN A 90 -14.48 -7.21 -31.03
N GLN A 91 -14.07 -5.97 -31.34
CA GLN A 91 -12.76 -5.67 -31.91
C GLN A 91 -11.72 -5.49 -30.80
N LEU A 92 -10.49 -5.97 -31.06
CA LEU A 92 -9.36 -5.78 -30.15
C LEU A 92 -8.78 -4.37 -30.35
N ARG A 93 -8.77 -3.57 -29.29
CA ARG A 93 -8.05 -2.29 -29.21
C ARG A 93 -6.83 -2.45 -28.32
N TYR A 94 -5.74 -1.78 -28.67
CA TYR A 94 -4.53 -1.76 -27.84
C TYR A 94 -4.41 -0.40 -27.18
N GLU A 95 -4.46 -0.37 -25.85
CA GLU A 95 -4.29 0.84 -25.06
C GLU A 95 -2.96 0.78 -24.30
N VAL A 96 -2.32 1.94 -24.13
CA VAL A 96 -1.11 2.05 -23.32
C VAL A 96 -1.54 2.08 -21.85
N VAL A 97 -1.05 1.13 -21.07
CA VAL A 97 -1.34 0.99 -19.65
C VAL A 97 -0.07 1.24 -18.86
N ASP A 98 -0.22 2.01 -17.78
CA ASP A 98 0.90 2.37 -16.90
C ASP A 98 1.33 1.17 -16.06
N GLY A 99 2.64 0.96 -15.99
CA GLY A 99 3.27 0.01 -15.09
C GLY A 99 3.34 0.55 -13.66
N VAL A 100 3.71 -0.33 -12.73
CA VAL A 100 3.68 -0.06 -11.29
C VAL A 100 4.54 1.14 -10.86
N PHE A 101 5.72 1.32 -11.46
CA PHE A 101 6.63 2.41 -11.11
C PHE A 101 6.16 3.75 -11.69
N LYS A 102 5.71 3.76 -12.95
CA LYS A 102 5.14 4.95 -13.58
C LYS A 102 3.91 5.43 -12.82
N SER A 103 2.97 4.52 -12.53
CA SER A 103 1.76 4.84 -11.77
C SER A 103 2.07 5.42 -10.38
N LEU A 104 3.06 4.86 -9.67
CA LEU A 104 3.51 5.41 -8.38
C LEU A 104 4.12 6.81 -8.53
N CYS A 105 4.96 7.02 -9.55
CA CYS A 105 5.55 8.33 -9.82
C CYS A 105 4.48 9.39 -10.18
N GLU A 106 3.51 9.04 -11.02
CA GLU A 106 2.42 9.96 -11.34
C GLU A 106 1.58 10.31 -10.10
N THR A 107 1.32 9.31 -9.25
CA THR A 107 0.62 9.52 -7.97
C THR A 107 1.43 10.45 -7.05
N ALA A 108 2.74 10.24 -6.94
CA ALA A 108 3.64 11.09 -6.14
C ALA A 108 3.80 12.51 -6.71
N ALA A 109 3.65 12.67 -8.02
CA ALA A 109 3.71 13.98 -8.69
C ALA A 109 2.39 14.75 -8.60
N THR A 110 1.27 14.04 -8.40
CA THR A 110 -0.08 14.61 -8.41
C THR A 110 -0.27 15.55 -7.24
N LYS A 111 -0.54 16.81 -7.54
CA LYS A 111 -0.89 17.82 -6.53
C LYS A 111 -2.38 18.09 -6.56
N VAL A 112 -2.96 18.27 -5.38
CA VAL A 112 -4.30 18.81 -5.23
C VAL A 112 -4.21 20.32 -5.45
N VAL A 113 -4.64 20.80 -6.62
CA VAL A 113 -4.58 22.22 -6.98
C VAL A 113 -5.79 22.99 -6.46
N LEU A 114 -6.92 22.30 -6.30
CA LEU A 114 -8.11 22.82 -5.64
C LEU A 114 -8.53 21.87 -4.52
N GLN A 115 -8.69 22.41 -3.31
CA GLN A 115 -9.18 21.70 -2.15
C GLN A 115 -10.26 22.52 -1.45
N ALA A 116 -11.52 22.10 -1.60
CA ALA A 116 -12.65 22.72 -0.91
C ALA A 116 -13.23 21.80 0.19
N PRO A 117 -14.01 22.34 1.15
CA PRO A 117 -14.73 21.53 2.12
C PRO A 117 -15.65 20.53 1.41
N ALA A 118 -15.45 19.24 1.71
CA ALA A 118 -16.16 18.12 1.12
C ALA A 118 -17.10 17.43 2.13
N PRO A 119 -18.12 16.69 1.66
CA PRO A 119 -19.00 15.93 2.53
C PRO A 119 -18.24 14.91 3.39
N VAL A 120 -18.66 14.78 4.66
CA VAL A 120 -18.07 13.88 5.66
C VAL A 120 -18.62 12.45 5.57
N THR A 121 -19.65 12.24 4.73
CA THR A 121 -20.26 10.92 4.52
C THR A 121 -20.72 10.77 3.09
N LEU A 122 -20.59 9.55 2.55
CA LEU A 122 -21.15 9.14 1.27
C LEU A 122 -22.59 8.61 1.41
N ALA A 123 -23.12 8.50 2.63
CA ALA A 123 -24.45 7.95 2.87
C ALA A 123 -25.54 8.77 2.16
N GLY A 124 -26.39 8.08 1.40
CA GLY A 124 -27.49 8.70 0.65
C GLY A 124 -27.07 9.44 -0.63
N ARG A 125 -25.78 9.48 -0.97
CA ARG A 125 -25.25 10.15 -2.16
C ARG A 125 -24.94 9.12 -3.23
N LYS A 126 -25.26 9.43 -4.49
CA LYS A 126 -24.77 8.68 -5.64
C LYS A 126 -23.48 9.28 -6.14
N ILE A 127 -22.63 8.41 -6.67
CA ILE A 127 -21.34 8.78 -7.24
C ILE A 127 -21.44 8.56 -8.74
N TRP A 128 -21.24 9.60 -9.52
CA TRP A 128 -21.36 9.58 -10.97
C TRP A 128 -19.97 9.74 -11.59
N LYS A 129 -19.57 8.86 -12.50
CA LYS A 129 -18.44 9.16 -13.40
C LYS A 129 -18.96 10.02 -14.54
N MET A 130 -18.26 11.10 -14.86
CA MET A 130 -18.57 11.95 -16.00
C MET A 130 -17.32 12.28 -16.83
N SER A 131 -17.42 12.27 -18.16
CA SER A 131 -16.42 12.89 -19.05
C SER A 131 -16.82 14.33 -19.34
N LEU A 132 -15.88 15.28 -19.30
CA LEU A 132 -16.09 16.68 -19.67
C LEU A 132 -15.13 17.06 -20.80
N GLY A 133 -15.63 17.03 -22.04
CA GLY A 133 -14.81 17.22 -23.24
C GLY A 133 -13.82 16.08 -23.50
N ASN A 134 -13.28 16.03 -24.72
CA ASN A 134 -12.17 15.16 -25.05
C ASN A 134 -10.84 15.89 -24.81
N THR A 135 -9.92 15.29 -24.05
CA THR A 135 -8.62 15.89 -23.70
C THR A 135 -7.76 16.28 -24.91
N LEU A 136 -7.97 15.62 -26.05
CA LEU A 136 -7.19 15.78 -27.27
C LEU A 136 -8.04 16.27 -28.44
N GLY A 137 -9.31 16.61 -28.20
CA GLY A 137 -10.29 16.98 -29.22
C GLY A 137 -10.46 18.49 -29.38
N SER A 138 -11.32 18.88 -30.33
CA SER A 138 -11.74 20.27 -30.53
C SER A 138 -12.53 20.85 -29.35
N ASP A 139 -12.96 20.00 -28.41
CA ASP A 139 -13.74 20.33 -27.21
C ASP A 139 -12.92 20.23 -25.91
N ALA A 140 -11.59 20.25 -25.98
CA ALA A 140 -10.70 20.16 -24.82
C ALA A 140 -10.92 21.29 -23.79
N GLY A 141 -11.37 22.46 -24.24
CA GLY A 141 -11.65 23.62 -23.38
C GLY A 141 -12.88 23.48 -22.48
N ILE A 142 -13.78 22.53 -22.75
CA ILE A 142 -15.02 22.32 -21.97
C ILE A 142 -14.72 22.05 -20.51
N TYR A 143 -13.66 21.27 -20.23
CA TYR A 143 -13.27 20.94 -18.85
C TYR A 143 -12.88 22.19 -18.06
N ASP A 144 -12.03 23.04 -18.64
CA ASP A 144 -11.54 24.26 -17.99
C ASP A 144 -12.68 25.27 -17.79
N GLU A 145 -13.60 25.36 -18.76
CA GLU A 145 -14.81 26.17 -18.63
C GLU A 145 -15.71 25.68 -17.49
N CYS A 146 -16.01 24.38 -17.44
CA CYS A 146 -16.82 23.76 -16.39
C CYS A 146 -16.24 24.02 -14.98
N LEU A 147 -14.91 23.92 -14.85
CA LEU A 147 -14.20 24.26 -13.63
C LEU A 147 -14.36 25.72 -13.22
N ALA A 148 -14.07 26.64 -14.14
CA ALA A 148 -14.11 28.07 -13.88
C ALA A 148 -15.54 28.58 -13.62
N GLY A 149 -16.53 28.01 -14.33
CA GLY A 149 -17.94 28.37 -14.23
C GLY A 149 -18.69 27.71 -13.07
N GLY A 150 -18.13 26.67 -12.46
CA GLY A 150 -18.80 25.95 -11.35
C GLY A 150 -20.01 25.15 -11.82
N TYR A 151 -19.90 24.47 -12.96
CA TYR A 151 -20.95 23.62 -13.51
C TYR A 151 -20.37 22.46 -14.31
N ALA A 152 -21.20 21.46 -14.62
CA ALA A 152 -20.89 20.38 -15.54
C ALA A 152 -21.80 20.48 -16.77
N LEU A 153 -21.23 20.20 -17.94
CA LEU A 153 -21.94 20.17 -19.23
C LEU A 153 -21.95 18.74 -19.78
N LEU A 154 -23.11 18.27 -20.22
CA LEU A 154 -23.23 16.96 -20.88
C LEU A 154 -23.07 17.09 -22.40
N GLY A 155 -22.12 16.37 -22.99
CA GLY A 155 -21.92 16.27 -24.45
C GLY A 155 -22.91 15.37 -25.18
N HIS A 156 -24.13 15.24 -24.65
CA HIS A 156 -25.24 14.50 -25.23
C HIS A 156 -26.52 15.28 -25.04
N GLY A 157 -27.49 15.10 -25.93
CA GLY A 157 -28.74 15.87 -25.95
C GLY A 157 -28.72 17.03 -26.93
N GLY A 158 -27.54 17.43 -27.40
CA GLY A 158 -27.39 18.52 -28.35
C GLY A 158 -28.02 19.82 -27.86
N ASN A 159 -28.41 20.68 -28.81
CA ASN A 159 -29.12 21.92 -28.52
C ASN A 159 -30.65 21.73 -28.41
N ILE A 160 -31.08 20.79 -27.56
CA ILE A 160 -32.49 20.47 -27.29
C ILE A 160 -32.81 20.76 -25.82
N ASP A 161 -33.91 21.47 -25.58
CA ASP A 161 -34.39 21.76 -24.22
C ASP A 161 -35.21 20.57 -23.68
N PHE A 162 -34.67 19.91 -22.64
CA PHE A 162 -35.33 18.80 -21.95
C PHE A 162 -36.01 19.24 -20.64
N THR A 163 -36.12 20.53 -20.38
CA THR A 163 -36.78 21.06 -19.17
C THR A 163 -38.20 20.51 -19.05
N GLY A 164 -38.50 19.96 -17.87
CA GLY A 164 -39.80 19.37 -17.55
C GLY A 164 -39.98 17.91 -17.98
N CYS A 165 -39.04 17.30 -18.70
CA CYS A 165 -39.12 15.89 -19.07
C CYS A 165 -38.80 15.00 -17.86
N GLN A 166 -39.73 14.13 -17.48
CA GLN A 166 -39.61 13.22 -16.33
C GLN A 166 -39.44 11.76 -16.73
N THR A 167 -39.84 11.41 -17.96
CA THR A 167 -39.82 10.02 -18.44
C THR A 167 -38.91 9.84 -19.64
N ARG A 168 -38.45 8.60 -19.86
CA ARG A 168 -37.66 8.25 -21.04
C ARG A 168 -38.42 8.55 -22.34
N ALA A 169 -39.72 8.23 -22.38
CA ALA A 169 -40.56 8.44 -23.55
C ALA A 169 -40.68 9.93 -23.92
N GLU A 170 -40.75 10.83 -22.94
CA GLU A 170 -40.75 12.28 -23.19
C GLU A 170 -39.43 12.76 -23.79
N ILE A 171 -38.29 12.23 -23.32
CA ILE A 171 -36.97 12.55 -23.88
C ILE A 171 -36.85 12.03 -25.32
N GLU A 172 -37.28 10.79 -25.57
CA GLU A 172 -37.31 10.19 -26.91
C GLU A 172 -38.19 11.02 -27.86
N GLN A 173 -39.34 11.49 -27.39
CA GLN A 173 -40.21 12.38 -28.15
C GLN A 173 -39.51 13.72 -28.47
N ARG A 174 -38.81 14.33 -27.52
CA ARG A 174 -38.06 15.58 -27.75
C ARG A 174 -36.96 15.42 -28.80
N PHE A 175 -36.26 14.29 -28.82
CA PHE A 175 -35.32 13.96 -29.88
C PHE A 175 -36.02 13.82 -31.23
N ALA A 176 -37.14 13.08 -31.27
CA ALA A 176 -37.92 12.88 -32.50
C ALA A 176 -38.49 14.20 -33.06
N ASP A 177 -38.98 15.10 -32.21
CA ASP A 177 -39.49 16.43 -32.59
C ASP A 177 -38.41 17.30 -33.26
N ARG A 178 -37.13 17.01 -33.00
CA ARG A 178 -35.98 17.69 -33.59
C ARG A 178 -35.33 16.89 -34.73
N GLY A 179 -35.99 15.82 -35.19
CA GLY A 179 -35.52 14.99 -36.29
C GLY A 179 -34.31 14.12 -35.95
N VAL A 180 -33.99 13.94 -34.67
CA VAL A 180 -32.91 13.06 -34.23
C VAL A 180 -33.46 11.64 -34.15
N ALA A 181 -32.94 10.75 -34.98
CA ALA A 181 -33.33 9.34 -35.00
C ALA A 181 -32.83 8.64 -33.73
N VAL A 182 -33.76 8.22 -32.87
CA VAL A 182 -33.47 7.39 -31.70
C VAL A 182 -33.59 5.92 -32.10
N SER A 183 -32.64 5.10 -31.66
CA SER A 183 -32.68 3.66 -31.93
C SER A 183 -33.88 2.98 -31.25
N ASN A 184 -34.51 2.00 -31.91
CA ASN A 184 -35.57 1.18 -31.31
C ASN A 184 -34.96 0.24 -30.26
N GLY A 185 -34.85 0.70 -29.02
CA GLY A 185 -34.30 -0.07 -27.89
C GLY A 185 -33.48 0.77 -26.91
N TYR A 186 -32.29 0.29 -26.54
CA TYR A 186 -31.36 0.99 -25.65
C TYR A 186 -30.56 2.03 -26.43
N ASP A 187 -30.98 3.28 -26.34
CA ASP A 187 -30.23 4.43 -26.83
C ASP A 187 -29.42 5.08 -25.70
N TYR A 188 -28.10 5.18 -25.85
CA TYR A 188 -27.23 5.72 -24.82
C TYR A 188 -27.36 7.24 -24.67
N ALA A 189 -27.60 8.00 -25.75
CA ALA A 189 -27.79 9.45 -25.67
C ALA A 189 -29.05 9.78 -24.86
N VAL A 190 -30.13 9.03 -25.08
CA VAL A 190 -31.34 9.14 -24.25
C VAL A 190 -31.05 8.76 -22.80
N THR A 191 -30.26 7.72 -22.57
CA THR A 191 -29.93 7.23 -21.23
C THR A 191 -29.08 8.22 -20.44
N SER A 192 -28.08 8.84 -21.08
CA SER A 192 -27.21 9.83 -20.46
C SER A 192 -27.98 11.12 -20.16
N VAL A 193 -28.81 11.61 -21.09
CA VAL A 193 -29.71 12.77 -20.85
C VAL A 193 -30.67 12.48 -19.70
N MET A 194 -31.38 11.33 -19.72
CA MET A 194 -32.28 10.93 -18.62
C MET A 194 -31.55 10.87 -17.28
N THR A 195 -30.33 10.34 -17.27
CA THR A 195 -29.52 10.24 -16.05
C THR A 195 -29.15 11.62 -15.54
N PHE A 196 -28.66 12.48 -16.42
CA PHE A 196 -28.24 13.83 -16.09
C PHE A 196 -29.41 14.69 -15.60
N ILE A 197 -30.56 14.68 -16.27
CA ILE A 197 -31.68 15.56 -15.88
C ILE A 197 -32.45 15.00 -14.67
N ASN A 198 -32.72 13.69 -14.62
CA ASN A 198 -33.66 13.12 -13.65
C ASN A 198 -33.02 12.29 -12.54
N ARG A 199 -31.89 11.60 -12.78
CA ARG A 199 -31.31 10.68 -11.80
C ARG A 199 -30.26 11.33 -10.91
N MET A 200 -29.45 12.24 -11.44
CA MET A 200 -28.52 13.04 -10.66
C MET A 200 -29.30 14.02 -9.77
N LYS A 201 -28.93 14.13 -8.50
CA LYS A 201 -29.59 15.01 -7.52
C LYS A 201 -28.58 15.91 -6.82
N ILE A 202 -29.07 17.01 -6.25
CA ILE A 202 -28.26 17.89 -5.41
C ILE A 202 -27.69 17.06 -4.25
N GLY A 203 -26.39 17.21 -4.00
CA GLY A 203 -25.64 16.41 -3.03
C GLY A 203 -25.01 15.13 -3.59
N ASP A 204 -25.35 14.70 -4.82
CA ASP A 204 -24.59 13.63 -5.46
C ASP A 204 -23.17 14.11 -5.77
N LEU A 205 -22.22 13.17 -5.86
CA LEU A 205 -20.85 13.46 -6.26
C LEU A 205 -20.64 13.11 -7.74
N VAL A 206 -19.82 13.91 -8.41
CA VAL A 206 -19.36 13.68 -9.78
C VAL A 206 -17.84 13.54 -9.80
N VAL A 207 -17.34 12.45 -10.36
CA VAL A 207 -15.93 12.16 -10.61
C VAL A 207 -15.67 12.40 -12.09
N VAL A 208 -14.86 13.40 -12.39
CA VAL A 208 -14.49 13.74 -13.77
C VAL A 208 -13.27 12.94 -14.17
N SER A 209 -13.40 12.09 -15.18
CA SER A 209 -12.28 11.27 -15.65
C SER A 209 -11.42 11.98 -16.71
N ASP A 210 -10.18 11.54 -16.83
CA ASP A 210 -9.27 11.84 -17.93
C ASP A 210 -9.02 10.55 -18.72
N GLY A 211 -9.83 10.35 -19.77
CA GLY A 211 -9.93 9.04 -20.41
C GLY A 211 -10.39 7.97 -19.43
N ASN A 212 -9.86 6.75 -19.59
CA ASN A 212 -10.27 5.57 -18.83
C ASN A 212 -9.45 5.34 -17.55
N PHE A 213 -8.24 5.90 -17.50
CA PHE A 213 -7.24 5.53 -16.51
C PHE A 213 -6.95 6.60 -15.48
N LYS A 214 -7.54 7.80 -15.58
CA LYS A 214 -7.19 8.93 -14.73
C LYS A 214 -8.43 9.72 -14.29
N VAL A 215 -8.28 10.47 -13.21
CA VAL A 215 -9.29 11.33 -12.58
C VAL A 215 -8.75 12.76 -12.55
N ARG A 216 -9.51 13.73 -13.05
CA ARG A 216 -9.12 15.14 -13.03
C ARG A 216 -9.69 15.92 -11.87
N ALA A 217 -10.95 15.67 -11.54
CA ALA A 217 -11.67 16.44 -10.55
C ALA A 217 -12.77 15.63 -9.86
N ILE A 218 -13.15 16.08 -8.67
CA ILE A 218 -14.32 15.60 -7.94
C ILE A 218 -15.15 16.81 -7.57
N GLY A 219 -16.45 16.76 -7.84
CA GLY A 219 -17.40 17.82 -7.51
C GLY A 219 -18.65 17.29 -6.83
N GLU A 220 -19.38 18.19 -6.19
CA GLU A 220 -20.71 17.94 -5.62
C GLU A 220 -21.75 18.69 -6.45
N ILE A 221 -22.82 18.01 -6.86
CA ILE A 221 -23.94 18.63 -7.57
C ILE A 221 -24.60 19.64 -6.65
N SER A 222 -24.57 20.91 -7.04
CA SER A 222 -24.99 22.05 -6.19
C SER A 222 -26.32 22.67 -6.61
N GLY A 223 -26.86 22.28 -7.76
CA GLY A 223 -28.15 22.79 -8.24
C GLY A 223 -28.85 21.85 -9.22
N ASP A 224 -30.09 22.22 -9.53
CA ASP A 224 -30.92 21.51 -10.51
C ASP A 224 -30.43 21.72 -11.95
N TYR A 225 -30.90 20.84 -12.84
CA TYR A 225 -30.65 20.91 -14.27
C TYR A 225 -31.13 22.25 -14.86
N ARG A 226 -30.35 22.76 -15.82
CA ARG A 226 -30.68 23.92 -16.64
C ARG A 226 -30.34 23.63 -18.10
N TYR A 227 -31.23 24.02 -19.00
CA TYR A 227 -30.90 24.13 -20.40
C TYR A 227 -30.25 25.50 -20.66
N GLN A 228 -29.07 25.49 -21.26
CA GLN A 228 -28.33 26.69 -21.62
C GLN A 228 -27.54 26.43 -22.90
N PRO A 229 -27.97 26.97 -24.06
CA PRO A 229 -27.22 26.84 -25.31
C PRO A 229 -25.78 27.32 -25.15
N HIS A 230 -24.84 26.55 -25.67
CA HIS A 230 -23.43 26.90 -25.64
C HIS A 230 -23.11 27.91 -26.75
N SER A 231 -22.32 28.95 -26.45
CA SER A 231 -21.97 29.99 -27.42
C SER A 231 -21.03 29.50 -28.53
N GLU A 232 -20.07 28.64 -28.17
CA GLU A 232 -19.07 28.09 -29.10
C GLU A 232 -19.49 26.74 -29.71
N TYR A 233 -19.99 25.78 -28.91
CA TYR A 233 -20.48 24.49 -29.37
C TYR A 233 -21.99 24.51 -29.62
N LEU A 234 -22.42 25.26 -30.64
CA LEU A 234 -23.85 25.59 -30.87
C LEU A 234 -24.81 24.39 -30.95
N ASP A 235 -24.29 23.21 -31.30
CA ASP A 235 -25.07 21.98 -31.47
C ASP A 235 -24.89 20.96 -30.34
N ASP A 236 -24.06 21.25 -29.32
CA ASP A 236 -23.76 20.34 -28.20
C ASP A 236 -23.62 21.08 -26.85
N TYR A 237 -23.38 20.33 -25.77
CA TYR A 237 -23.08 20.87 -24.43
C TYR A 237 -24.10 21.87 -23.88
N ALA A 238 -25.37 21.81 -24.34
CA ALA A 238 -26.42 22.73 -23.89
C ALA A 238 -27.08 22.30 -22.57
N GLN A 239 -26.66 21.17 -22.01
CA GLN A 239 -27.26 20.55 -20.83
C GLN A 239 -26.35 20.82 -19.62
N LEU A 240 -26.80 21.66 -18.69
CA LEU A 240 -25.97 22.18 -17.61
C LEU A 240 -26.50 21.74 -16.23
N ARG A 241 -25.58 21.42 -15.32
CA ARG A 241 -25.86 21.32 -13.89
C ARG A 241 -24.82 22.10 -13.07
N PRO A 242 -25.23 22.94 -12.11
CA PRO A 242 -24.29 23.57 -11.19
C PRO A 242 -23.53 22.53 -10.35
N VAL A 243 -22.22 22.72 -10.20
CA VAL A 243 -21.30 21.83 -9.48
C VAL A 243 -20.38 22.65 -8.60
N LYS A 244 -20.30 22.27 -7.32
CA LYS A 244 -19.27 22.75 -6.41
C LYS A 244 -18.07 21.83 -6.51
N TRP A 245 -16.98 22.29 -7.12
CA TRP A 245 -15.75 21.51 -7.22
C TRP A 245 -15.10 21.33 -5.84
N LEU A 246 -14.79 20.08 -5.50
CA LEU A 246 -14.23 19.68 -4.21
C LEU A 246 -12.72 19.42 -4.32
N ARG A 247 -12.32 18.73 -5.38
CA ARG A 247 -10.93 18.37 -5.67
C ARG A 247 -10.61 18.61 -7.13
N GLN A 248 -9.41 19.09 -7.40
CA GLN A 248 -8.80 19.14 -8.72
C GLN A 248 -7.36 18.65 -8.62
N TYR A 249 -6.95 17.80 -9.55
CA TYR A 249 -5.64 17.17 -9.57
C TYR A 249 -4.82 17.67 -10.76
N GLN A 250 -3.54 17.98 -10.52
CA GLN A 250 -2.58 18.24 -11.59
C GLN A 250 -1.20 17.64 -11.27
N PRO A 251 -0.67 16.75 -12.12
CA PRO A 251 -1.34 16.05 -13.22
C PRO A 251 -2.57 15.24 -12.76
N SER A 252 -3.36 14.72 -13.70
CA SER A 252 -4.53 13.87 -13.41
C SER A 252 -4.13 12.65 -12.58
N LEU A 253 -4.94 12.32 -11.57
CA LEU A 253 -4.69 11.24 -10.61
C LEU A 253 -4.99 9.87 -11.24
N PRO A 254 -4.17 8.82 -11.07
CA PRO A 254 -4.49 7.48 -11.55
C PRO A 254 -5.81 6.93 -10.98
N TYR A 255 -6.59 6.22 -11.80
CA TYR A 255 -7.90 5.67 -11.39
C TYR A 255 -7.79 4.71 -10.20
N THR A 256 -6.66 4.04 -10.06
CA THR A 256 -6.38 3.07 -8.98
C THR A 256 -6.41 3.71 -7.59
N GLU A 257 -6.29 5.03 -7.50
CA GLU A 257 -6.43 5.81 -6.27
C GLU A 257 -7.92 6.07 -5.91
N LEU A 258 -8.89 5.62 -6.72
CA LEU A 258 -10.33 5.80 -6.48
C LEU A 258 -11.17 4.54 -6.78
N ALA A 259 -10.78 3.76 -7.77
CA ALA A 259 -11.53 2.63 -8.31
C ALA A 259 -10.67 1.36 -8.42
N ASN A 260 -11.33 0.21 -8.38
CA ASN A 260 -10.72 -1.12 -8.50
C ASN A 260 -10.56 -1.56 -9.97
N ASN A 261 -11.37 -0.99 -10.87
CA ASN A 261 -11.30 -1.23 -12.31
C ASN A 261 -11.26 0.11 -13.05
N GLN A 262 -10.73 0.12 -14.27
CA GLN A 262 -10.71 1.30 -15.13
C GLN A 262 -12.11 1.81 -15.47
N PHE A 263 -12.21 3.08 -15.85
CA PHE A 263 -13.47 3.67 -16.24
C PHE A 263 -13.89 3.23 -17.66
N SER A 264 -15.19 3.01 -17.85
CA SER A 264 -15.78 2.90 -19.19
C SER A 264 -15.70 4.23 -19.95
N GLN A 265 -15.62 4.11 -21.28
CA GLN A 265 -15.71 5.22 -22.25
C GLN A 265 -17.06 5.95 -22.21
N MET A 266 -18.09 5.36 -21.59
CA MET A 266 -19.38 6.01 -21.37
C MET A 266 -19.21 7.37 -20.68
N THR A 267 -19.71 8.44 -21.31
CA THR A 267 -19.72 9.82 -20.80
C THR A 267 -20.29 9.95 -19.39
N LEU A 268 -21.38 9.27 -19.03
CA LEU A 268 -22.05 9.40 -17.74
C LEU A 268 -22.66 8.08 -17.27
N TYR A 269 -22.24 7.61 -16.10
CA TYR A 269 -22.84 6.45 -15.43
C TYR A 269 -22.57 6.49 -13.92
N GLU A 270 -23.31 5.66 -13.17
CA GLU A 270 -23.15 5.56 -11.72
C GLU A 270 -21.96 4.65 -11.38
N LEU A 271 -21.01 5.16 -10.60
CA LEU A 271 -19.93 4.39 -10.01
C LEU A 271 -20.44 3.70 -8.74
N ARG A 272 -20.48 2.37 -8.76
CA ARG A 272 -20.94 1.53 -7.65
C ARG A 272 -19.85 0.55 -7.22
N ALA A 273 -19.99 0.01 -6.01
CA ALA A 273 -19.24 -1.18 -5.62
C ALA A 273 -19.57 -2.36 -6.58
N PRO A 274 -18.60 -3.21 -6.94
CA PRO A 274 -17.22 -3.25 -6.44
C PRO A 274 -16.23 -2.33 -7.18
N THR A 275 -16.66 -1.62 -8.24
CA THR A 275 -15.77 -0.77 -9.04
C THR A 275 -15.26 0.43 -8.23
N LEU A 276 -16.14 1.10 -7.48
CA LEU A 276 -15.75 2.23 -6.62
C LEU A 276 -15.18 1.73 -5.29
N ASN A 277 -14.04 2.28 -4.88
CA ASN A 277 -13.52 2.11 -3.53
C ASN A 277 -13.91 3.32 -2.66
N ALA A 278 -14.89 3.12 -1.77
CA ALA A 278 -15.46 4.18 -0.94
C ALA A 278 -14.44 4.77 0.05
N GLU A 279 -13.55 3.95 0.62
CA GLU A 279 -12.53 4.38 1.57
C GLU A 279 -11.49 5.29 0.88
N LYS A 280 -11.06 4.91 -0.32
CA LYS A 280 -10.16 5.73 -1.14
C LYS A 280 -10.81 7.06 -1.52
N LEU A 281 -12.08 7.06 -1.93
CA LEU A 281 -12.81 8.30 -2.22
C LEU A 281 -12.91 9.22 -1.00
N LEU A 282 -13.21 8.67 0.19
CA LEU A 282 -13.21 9.44 1.43
C LEU A 282 -11.83 10.02 1.73
N SER A 283 -10.78 9.22 1.56
CA SER A 283 -9.39 9.67 1.72
C SER A 283 -9.07 10.86 0.82
N LEU A 284 -9.42 10.79 -0.47
CA LEU A 284 -9.25 11.88 -1.43
C LEU A 284 -10.03 13.15 -1.07
N LEU A 285 -11.23 13.00 -0.49
CA LEU A 285 -12.04 14.12 0.03
C LEU A 285 -11.49 14.70 1.34
N GLY A 286 -10.28 14.32 1.75
CA GLY A 286 -9.61 14.82 2.95
C GLY A 286 -10.04 14.10 4.22
N GLN A 287 -10.61 12.91 4.10
CA GLN A 287 -10.98 12.03 5.20
C GLN A 287 -10.15 10.76 5.18
N GLY A 288 -8.84 10.88 4.96
CA GLY A 288 -7.93 9.75 5.17
C GLY A 288 -7.99 9.40 6.64
N SER A 289 -8.67 8.30 7.00
CA SER A 289 -8.70 7.70 8.35
C SER A 289 -8.71 8.70 9.53
N ALA A 290 -9.36 9.84 9.35
CA ALA A 290 -9.42 10.94 10.31
C ALA A 290 -10.89 11.25 10.63
N GLN A 291 -11.66 10.22 11.01
CA GLN A 291 -12.45 10.46 12.22
C GLN A 291 -11.43 10.89 13.27
N ALA A 292 -11.60 12.05 13.90
CA ALA A 292 -10.76 12.45 15.01
C ALA A 292 -10.75 11.29 16.03
N THR A 293 -9.74 10.43 15.92
CA THR A 293 -9.69 9.17 16.65
C THR A 293 -8.88 9.50 17.89
N PHE A 294 -9.48 9.25 19.04
CA PHE A 294 -8.79 9.40 20.31
C PHE A 294 -7.50 8.59 20.25
N THR A 295 -6.35 9.24 20.43
CA THR A 295 -5.07 8.53 20.42
C THR A 295 -4.75 8.06 21.83
N VAL A 296 -4.26 6.83 21.98
CA VAL A 296 -3.82 6.32 23.29
C VAL A 296 -2.73 7.24 23.85
N GLY A 297 -2.88 7.65 25.11
CA GLY A 297 -2.01 8.63 25.77
C GLY A 297 -2.47 10.08 25.66
N GLN A 298 -3.42 10.41 24.78
CA GLN A 298 -4.00 11.75 24.68
C GLN A 298 -4.68 12.15 26.00
N VAL A 299 -4.49 13.42 26.41
CA VAL A 299 -5.02 13.93 27.68
C VAL A 299 -6.09 14.97 27.41
N PHE A 300 -7.25 14.77 28.04
CA PHE A 300 -8.37 15.70 28.05
C PHE A 300 -8.52 16.29 29.46
N SER A 301 -9.21 17.44 29.55
CA SER A 301 -9.59 18.18 30.78
C SER A 301 -9.27 17.52 32.12
N SER A 302 -8.68 18.27 33.05
CA SER A 302 -8.44 17.80 34.43
C SER A 302 -7.63 16.50 34.53
N ASN A 303 -6.80 16.16 33.54
CA ASN A 303 -5.92 14.97 33.47
C ASN A 303 -6.59 13.61 33.19
N TYR A 304 -7.65 13.58 32.37
CA TYR A 304 -8.20 12.32 31.87
C TYR A 304 -7.36 11.81 30.69
N ARG A 305 -6.80 10.60 30.79
CA ARG A 305 -5.90 10.05 29.76
C ARG A 305 -6.56 8.93 28.98
N VAL A 306 -6.51 8.97 27.65
CA VAL A 306 -6.98 7.86 26.80
C VAL A 306 -6.09 6.63 27.06
N VAL A 307 -6.70 5.54 27.49
CA VAL A 307 -6.06 4.23 27.69
C VAL A 307 -6.29 3.35 26.47
N GLN A 308 -7.49 3.42 25.90
CA GLN A 308 -7.88 2.65 24.75
C GLN A 308 -8.89 3.44 23.91
N ALA A 309 -8.79 3.32 22.58
CA ALA A 309 -9.78 3.85 21.66
C ALA A 309 -10.07 2.82 20.58
N THR A 310 -11.34 2.56 20.32
CA THR A 310 -11.82 1.69 19.24
C THR A 310 -12.89 2.45 18.45
N PRO A 311 -13.35 1.95 17.29
CA PRO A 311 -14.47 2.56 16.55
C PRO A 311 -15.80 2.62 17.31
N GLU A 312 -15.93 1.88 18.42
CA GLU A 312 -17.17 1.80 19.21
C GLU A 312 -17.11 2.58 20.54
N MET A 313 -15.92 2.75 21.11
CA MET A 313 -15.73 3.34 22.43
C MET A 313 -14.40 4.06 22.61
N VAL A 314 -14.34 4.94 23.61
CA VAL A 314 -13.10 5.49 24.17
C VAL A 314 -13.04 5.21 25.67
N GLU A 315 -11.94 4.63 26.14
CA GLU A 315 -11.66 4.39 27.55
C GLU A 315 -10.64 5.41 28.06
N LEU A 316 -11.01 6.10 29.15
CA LEU A 316 -10.19 7.11 29.80
C LEU A 316 -9.82 6.67 31.22
N CYS A 317 -8.57 6.87 31.61
CA CYS A 317 -8.13 6.84 33.01
C CYS A 317 -8.38 8.20 33.66
N LYS A 318 -9.11 8.20 34.77
CA LYS A 318 -9.35 9.38 35.60
C LYS A 318 -8.09 9.75 36.38
N PRO A 319 -7.99 10.99 36.89
CA PRO A 319 -6.86 11.43 37.73
C PRO A 319 -6.66 10.61 39.01
N ASN A 320 -7.73 9.98 39.51
CA ASN A 320 -7.70 9.10 40.68
C ASN A 320 -7.41 7.63 40.34
N GLY A 321 -7.05 7.32 39.09
CA GLY A 321 -6.70 5.99 38.61
C GLY A 321 -7.86 5.10 38.17
N ASN A 322 -9.11 5.52 38.38
CA ASN A 322 -10.28 4.74 37.95
C ASN A 322 -10.53 4.88 36.44
N LEU A 323 -10.99 3.82 35.79
CA LEU A 323 -11.32 3.82 34.36
C LEU A 323 -12.76 4.29 34.13
N ILE A 324 -13.00 4.88 32.96
CA ILE A 324 -14.33 5.19 32.45
C ILE A 324 -14.38 4.98 30.94
N ILE A 325 -15.49 4.45 30.46
CA ILE A 325 -15.72 4.18 29.05
C ILE A 325 -16.86 5.08 28.57
N PHE A 326 -16.66 5.71 27.41
CA PHE A 326 -17.69 6.42 26.67
C PHE A 326 -17.92 5.76 25.32
N SER A 327 -19.18 5.53 24.96
CA SER A 327 -19.51 5.06 23.62
C SER A 327 -19.30 6.18 22.59
N LEU A 328 -18.64 5.87 21.48
CA LEU A 328 -18.49 6.81 20.37
C LEU A 328 -19.84 7.12 19.72
N ARG A 329 -20.81 6.19 19.77
CA ARG A 329 -22.17 6.45 19.31
C ARG A 329 -22.79 7.62 20.07
N MET A 330 -22.70 7.61 21.41
CA MET A 330 -23.20 8.70 22.25
C MET A 330 -22.52 10.03 21.95
N LEU A 331 -21.18 10.04 21.82
CA LEU A 331 -20.42 11.24 21.51
C LEU A 331 -20.76 11.79 20.12
N ASN A 332 -20.92 10.92 19.12
CA ASN A 332 -21.31 11.31 17.78
C ASN A 332 -22.74 11.85 17.72
N THR A 333 -23.69 11.27 18.46
CA THR A 333 -25.05 11.82 18.58
C THR A 333 -25.04 13.23 19.16
N LEU A 334 -24.20 13.51 20.17
CA LEU A 334 -24.02 14.87 20.68
C LEU A 334 -23.42 15.82 19.63
N CYS A 335 -22.42 15.36 18.86
CA CYS A 335 -21.86 16.13 17.75
C CYS A 335 -22.91 16.44 16.67
N GLU A 336 -23.81 15.51 16.37
CA GLU A 336 -24.89 15.70 15.39
C GLU A 336 -25.87 16.78 15.83
N HIS A 337 -26.37 16.72 17.06
CA HIS A 337 -27.26 17.76 17.61
C HIS A 337 -26.59 19.15 17.62
N ILE A 338 -25.27 19.22 17.87
CA ILE A 338 -24.53 20.49 17.79
C ILE A 338 -24.40 20.98 16.34
N ARG A 339 -24.08 20.10 15.39
CA ARG A 339 -23.98 20.47 13.96
C ARG A 339 -25.33 20.91 13.39
N GLN A 340 -26.43 20.36 13.90
CA GLN A 340 -27.80 20.75 13.55
C GLN A 340 -28.26 22.04 14.24
N GLY A 341 -27.46 22.58 15.18
CA GLY A 341 -27.76 23.81 15.91
C GLY A 341 -28.81 23.65 17.01
N GLU A 342 -29.15 22.43 17.39
CA GLU A 342 -30.18 22.13 18.40
C GLU A 342 -29.67 22.36 19.83
N ILE A 343 -28.39 22.05 20.06
CA ILE A 343 -27.66 22.32 21.31
C ILE A 343 -26.28 22.91 21.01
N THR A 344 -25.65 23.50 22.02
CA THR A 344 -24.26 23.97 21.97
C THR A 344 -23.38 23.14 22.90
N VAL A 345 -22.05 23.22 22.73
CA VAL A 345 -21.14 22.60 23.72
C VAL A 345 -21.33 23.21 25.11
N GLN A 346 -21.69 24.50 25.19
CA GLN A 346 -21.98 25.16 26.46
C GLN A 346 -23.22 24.54 27.14
N ASP A 347 -24.23 24.11 26.37
CA ASP A 347 -25.39 23.40 26.92
C ASP A 347 -25.00 22.04 27.53
N ILE A 348 -23.95 21.38 27.01
CA ILE A 348 -23.36 20.18 27.64
C ILE A 348 -22.72 20.55 28.98
N ARG A 349 -21.86 21.57 28.99
CA ARG A 349 -21.17 22.04 30.22
C ARG A 349 -22.18 22.45 31.29
N ASP A 350 -23.27 23.11 30.91
CA ASP A 350 -24.30 23.64 31.81
C ASP A 350 -25.39 22.61 32.17
N LYS A 351 -25.33 21.37 31.64
CA LYS A 351 -26.32 20.30 31.87
C LYS A 351 -27.75 20.64 31.43
N LYS A 352 -27.87 21.39 30.32
CA LYS A 352 -29.15 21.85 29.75
C LYS A 352 -29.60 21.08 28.50
N ILE A 353 -28.86 20.04 28.12
CA ILE A 353 -29.11 19.25 26.90
C ILE A 353 -30.56 18.73 26.87
N PHE A 354 -31.02 18.10 27.96
CA PHE A 354 -32.34 17.46 28.02
C PHE A 354 -33.51 18.43 28.19
N GLU A 355 -33.24 19.74 28.35
CA GLU A 355 -34.28 20.77 28.27
C GLU A 355 -34.65 21.09 26.81
N ARG A 356 -33.75 20.74 25.86
CA ARG A 356 -33.87 21.05 24.44
C ARG A 356 -34.02 19.82 23.56
N VAL A 357 -33.45 18.68 23.98
CA VAL A 357 -33.51 17.40 23.27
C VAL A 357 -34.31 16.41 24.10
N THR A 358 -35.60 16.26 23.78
CA THR A 358 -36.53 15.39 24.51
C THR A 358 -36.57 13.94 24.02
N ASP A 359 -35.97 13.65 22.86
CA ASP A 359 -35.98 12.31 22.25
C ASP A 359 -34.58 11.89 21.85
N SER A 360 -33.79 11.41 22.82
CA SER A 360 -32.45 10.91 22.54
C SER A 360 -32.18 9.61 23.30
N GLN A 361 -31.49 8.68 22.64
CA GLN A 361 -30.91 7.48 23.26
C GLN A 361 -29.73 7.82 24.20
N LEU A 362 -29.63 9.07 24.66
CA LEU A 362 -28.56 9.58 25.52
C LEU A 362 -28.91 9.31 26.98
N GLU A 363 -27.99 8.74 27.74
CA GLU A 363 -28.19 8.44 29.15
C GLU A 363 -27.95 9.69 30.03
N PRO A 364 -28.99 10.27 30.66
CA PRO A 364 -28.86 11.56 31.33
C PRO A 364 -27.85 11.58 32.47
N TYR A 365 -27.77 10.47 33.22
CA TYR A 365 -26.84 10.32 34.33
C TYR A 365 -25.37 10.32 33.89
N VAL A 366 -25.05 9.73 32.73
CA VAL A 366 -23.69 9.69 32.19
C VAL A 366 -23.30 11.06 31.66
N VAL A 367 -24.17 11.67 30.86
CA VAL A 367 -23.90 12.97 30.24
C VAL A 367 -23.79 14.08 31.29
N HIS A 368 -24.67 14.09 32.30
CA HIS A 368 -24.60 15.08 33.40
C HIS A 368 -23.50 14.79 34.42
N GLY A 369 -23.13 13.52 34.62
CA GLY A 369 -22.07 13.12 35.54
C GLY A 369 -20.68 13.46 35.02
N TYR A 370 -20.51 13.51 33.70
CA TYR A 370 -19.23 13.71 33.02
C TYR A 370 -19.24 14.87 32.02
N ASN A 371 -20.15 15.83 32.22
CA ASN A 371 -20.38 17.00 31.38
C ASN A 371 -19.09 17.71 30.94
N ASN A 372 -18.15 17.92 31.86
CA ASN A 372 -16.89 18.62 31.56
C ASN A 372 -15.99 17.81 30.61
N VAL A 373 -15.78 16.52 30.84
CA VAL A 373 -14.91 15.72 29.96
C VAL A 373 -15.61 15.44 28.63
N ILE A 374 -16.91 15.16 28.64
CA ILE A 374 -17.71 14.96 27.42
C ILE A 374 -17.69 16.21 26.55
N ALA A 375 -17.82 17.41 27.12
CA ALA A 375 -17.72 18.66 26.35
C ALA A 375 -16.38 18.78 25.62
N HIS A 376 -15.25 18.40 26.24
CA HIS A 376 -13.94 18.44 25.59
C HIS A 376 -13.76 17.34 24.54
N LEU A 377 -14.31 16.14 24.79
CA LEU A 377 -14.31 15.06 23.80
C LEU A 377 -15.14 15.46 22.57
N VAL A 378 -16.30 16.07 22.78
CA VAL A 378 -17.18 16.56 21.72
C VAL A 378 -16.55 17.74 20.97
N GLU A 379 -15.92 18.69 21.67
CA GLU A 379 -15.13 19.77 21.03
C GLU A 379 -14.04 19.20 20.13
N PHE A 380 -13.28 18.22 20.61
CA PHE A 380 -12.24 17.54 19.82
C PHE A 380 -12.83 16.85 18.58
N LEU A 381 -13.95 16.13 18.73
CA LEU A 381 -14.65 15.47 17.61
C LEU A 381 -15.31 16.46 16.63
N LEU A 382 -15.58 17.69 17.06
CA LEU A 382 -16.09 18.78 16.23
C LEU A 382 -14.99 19.62 15.56
N GLY A 383 -13.71 19.31 15.81
CA GLY A 383 -12.56 20.02 15.24
C GLY A 383 -12.11 21.26 16.04
N GLY A 384 -12.58 21.41 17.28
CA GLY A 384 -12.13 22.46 18.20
C GLY A 384 -10.74 22.16 18.76
N GLN A 385 -9.79 23.07 18.52
CA GLN A 385 -8.48 23.07 19.17
C GLN A 385 -8.65 23.33 20.68
N PRO A 386 -8.15 22.48 21.59
CA PRO A 386 -8.09 22.82 23.00
C PRO A 386 -7.12 23.99 23.18
N GLY A 387 -7.63 25.11 23.71
CA GLY A 387 -6.94 26.32 24.15
C GLY A 387 -5.46 26.50 23.78
N ASN A 388 -5.20 27.35 22.78
CA ASN A 388 -4.02 28.21 22.65
C ASN A 388 -2.68 27.64 23.19
N LEU A 389 -2.19 26.55 22.58
CA LEU A 389 -0.75 26.29 22.48
C LEU A 389 -0.25 26.85 21.14
N PRO A 390 1.04 27.22 21.03
CA PRO A 390 1.59 27.81 19.81
C PRO A 390 1.28 26.90 18.63
N LEU A 391 0.84 27.49 17.52
CA LEU A 391 0.71 26.83 16.22
C LEU A 391 1.96 25.98 15.99
N LEU A 392 1.84 24.67 16.19
CA LEU A 392 2.79 23.74 15.60
C LEU A 392 2.66 23.94 14.09
N PRO A 393 3.77 24.04 13.35
CA PRO A 393 3.72 24.14 11.90
C PRO A 393 2.85 23.00 11.39
N GLU A 394 1.96 23.31 10.43
CA GLU A 394 1.11 22.35 9.74
C GLU A 394 1.87 21.03 9.63
N ALA A 395 1.36 19.97 10.28
CA ALA A 395 1.99 18.67 10.22
C ALA A 395 2.22 18.38 8.73
N SER A 396 3.47 18.40 8.31
CA SER A 396 3.84 18.24 6.91
C SER A 396 3.25 16.91 6.48
N VAL A 397 2.19 16.95 5.65
CA VAL A 397 1.63 15.72 5.10
C VAL A 397 2.78 15.09 4.33
N ASN A 398 3.28 13.98 4.86
CA ASN A 398 4.39 13.27 4.24
C ASN A 398 3.88 12.64 2.93
N ASP A 399 4.16 13.34 1.83
CA ASP A 399 3.86 12.93 0.45
C ASP A 399 4.94 11.98 -0.10
N ALA A 400 5.74 11.36 0.76
CA ALA A 400 6.63 10.31 0.29
C ALA A 400 5.81 9.11 -0.23
N ARG A 401 6.32 8.48 -1.28
CA ARG A 401 5.81 7.23 -1.83
C ARG A 401 6.95 6.23 -1.87
N VAL A 402 6.72 4.99 -1.47
CA VAL A 402 7.77 3.95 -1.40
C VAL A 402 7.44 2.82 -2.36
N LEU A 403 8.39 2.47 -3.22
CA LEU A 403 8.37 1.25 -4.02
C LEU A 403 9.37 0.25 -3.44
N ILE A 404 8.87 -0.89 -3.02
CA ILE A 404 9.67 -2.03 -2.60
C ILE A 404 9.81 -2.99 -3.77
N ILE A 405 11.06 -3.31 -4.12
CA ILE A 405 11.43 -4.23 -5.20
C ILE A 405 12.14 -5.43 -4.58
N ASP A 406 11.38 -6.48 -4.34
CA ASP A 406 11.91 -7.71 -3.80
C ASP A 406 12.62 -8.51 -4.91
N GLU A 407 13.72 -9.19 -4.54
CA GLU A 407 14.51 -10.01 -5.47
C GLU A 407 14.97 -9.24 -6.71
N ILE A 408 15.46 -8.00 -6.52
CA ILE A 408 15.76 -7.07 -7.62
C ILE A 408 16.73 -7.64 -8.67
N ASN A 409 17.63 -8.54 -8.27
CA ASN A 409 18.58 -9.21 -9.16
C ASN A 409 17.97 -10.32 -10.03
N ARG A 410 16.73 -10.78 -9.78
CA ARG A 410 16.08 -11.85 -10.56
C ARG A 410 15.52 -11.40 -11.90
N GLY A 411 15.37 -10.09 -12.12
CA GLY A 411 14.99 -9.49 -13.39
C GLY A 411 16.17 -8.90 -14.15
N ASN A 412 16.03 -8.69 -15.46
CA ASN A 412 17.00 -7.88 -16.21
C ASN A 412 16.74 -6.40 -15.94
N ILE A 413 17.36 -5.88 -14.87
CA ILE A 413 17.05 -4.54 -14.34
C ILE A 413 17.27 -3.45 -15.40
N SER A 414 18.33 -3.53 -16.20
CA SER A 414 18.60 -2.55 -17.26
C SER A 414 17.48 -2.52 -18.32
N ARG A 415 16.88 -3.67 -18.64
CA ARG A 415 15.70 -3.73 -19.53
C ARG A 415 14.43 -3.26 -18.84
N ILE A 416 14.22 -3.64 -17.58
CA ILE A 416 13.02 -3.28 -16.81
C ILE A 416 12.93 -1.77 -16.61
N PHE A 417 14.02 -1.11 -16.22
CA PHE A 417 14.05 0.34 -16.05
C PHE A 417 14.15 1.09 -17.37
N GLY A 418 14.71 0.48 -18.42
CA GLY A 418 14.89 1.11 -19.72
C GLY A 418 15.61 2.45 -19.61
N GLU A 419 15.03 3.50 -20.19
CA GLU A 419 15.51 4.88 -20.13
C GLU A 419 15.42 5.52 -18.73
N LEU A 420 14.59 4.98 -17.83
CA LEU A 420 14.39 5.52 -16.49
C LEU A 420 15.56 5.27 -15.54
N ILE A 421 16.50 4.39 -15.93
CA ILE A 421 17.72 4.14 -15.17
C ILE A 421 18.51 5.43 -14.89
N THR A 422 18.42 6.44 -15.77
CA THR A 422 19.05 7.75 -15.54
C THR A 422 18.23 8.62 -14.61
N LEU A 423 16.89 8.55 -14.70
CA LEU A 423 15.97 9.41 -13.95
C LEU A 423 15.85 9.06 -12.47
N ILE A 424 16.17 7.81 -12.09
CA ILE A 424 16.15 7.41 -10.68
C ILE A 424 17.27 8.05 -9.86
N GLU A 425 18.31 8.55 -10.50
CA GLU A 425 19.42 9.24 -9.83
C GLU A 425 18.90 10.48 -9.08
N PRO A 426 19.24 10.68 -7.80
CA PRO A 426 18.64 11.74 -6.99
C PRO A 426 18.65 13.12 -7.66
N SER A 427 19.79 13.58 -8.19
CA SER A 427 19.89 14.91 -8.83
C SER A 427 19.07 15.08 -10.10
N LYS A 428 18.68 13.98 -10.76
CA LYS A 428 17.95 13.98 -12.04
C LYS A 428 16.43 13.94 -11.87
N ARG A 429 15.95 13.87 -10.63
CA ARG A 429 14.53 13.80 -10.30
C ARG A 429 13.85 15.16 -10.41
N ALA A 430 12.55 15.15 -10.67
CA ALA A 430 11.73 16.35 -10.67
C ALA A 430 11.77 17.02 -9.28
N GLY A 431 12.01 18.32 -9.27
CA GLY A 431 12.22 19.11 -8.05
C GLY A 431 13.69 19.39 -7.73
N GLU A 432 14.63 18.70 -8.38
CA GLU A 432 16.07 18.89 -8.17
C GLU A 432 16.72 19.81 -9.23
N ALA A 433 17.93 20.31 -8.93
CA ALA A 433 18.62 21.29 -9.76
C ALA A 433 18.98 20.76 -11.17
N GLU A 434 19.21 19.46 -11.31
CA GLU A 434 19.56 18.81 -12.58
C GLU A 434 18.41 17.94 -13.12
N ALA A 435 17.17 18.27 -12.77
CA ALA A 435 15.98 17.52 -13.16
C ALA A 435 15.95 17.20 -14.67
N LEU A 436 15.66 15.94 -15.00
CA LEU A 436 15.54 15.46 -16.36
C LEU A 436 14.16 14.84 -16.60
N SER A 437 13.73 14.88 -17.85
CA SER A 437 12.56 14.16 -18.35
C SER A 437 12.91 13.43 -19.64
N VAL A 438 12.29 12.29 -19.86
CA VAL A 438 12.42 11.48 -21.09
C VAL A 438 11.05 11.32 -21.75
N VAL A 439 11.01 11.07 -23.05
CA VAL A 439 9.76 10.75 -23.75
C VAL A 439 9.60 9.24 -23.78
N LEU A 440 8.53 8.72 -23.18
CA LEU A 440 8.30 7.28 -23.10
C LEU A 440 7.92 6.68 -24.47
N PRO A 441 8.32 5.44 -24.77
CA PRO A 441 8.20 4.84 -26.09
C PRO A 441 6.78 4.46 -26.49
N TYR A 442 5.89 4.12 -25.55
CA TYR A 442 4.53 3.68 -25.89
C TYR A 442 3.57 4.86 -25.89
N SER A 443 3.50 5.62 -24.79
CA SER A 443 2.60 6.77 -24.66
C SER A 443 3.05 8.00 -25.46
N LYS A 444 4.34 8.11 -25.81
CA LYS A 444 4.96 9.29 -26.44
C LYS A 444 4.83 10.56 -25.60
N THR A 445 4.68 10.41 -24.28
CA THR A 445 4.55 11.53 -23.34
C THR A 445 5.84 11.76 -22.56
N PRO A 446 6.15 13.02 -22.17
CA PRO A 446 7.25 13.31 -21.25
C PRO A 446 6.99 12.70 -19.87
N PHE A 447 8.02 12.10 -19.28
CA PHE A 447 7.99 11.50 -17.95
C PHE A 447 9.24 11.87 -17.16
N SER A 448 9.07 12.07 -15.85
CA SER A 448 10.15 12.34 -14.89
C SER A 448 9.84 11.64 -13.57
N VAL A 449 10.89 11.27 -12.81
CA VAL A 449 10.73 10.62 -11.50
C VAL A 449 10.70 11.71 -10.41
N PRO A 450 9.67 11.79 -9.56
CA PRO A 450 9.62 12.77 -8.47
C PRO A 450 10.66 12.52 -7.36
N ASN A 451 11.08 13.60 -6.68
CA ASN A 451 12.05 13.52 -5.58
C ASN A 451 11.47 12.94 -4.26
N ASN A 452 10.15 12.82 -4.15
CA ASN A 452 9.43 12.19 -3.04
C ASN A 452 9.14 10.69 -3.24
N VAL A 453 9.64 10.06 -4.32
CA VAL A 453 9.55 8.60 -4.51
C VAL A 453 10.78 7.91 -3.92
N TYR A 454 10.63 6.85 -3.15
CA TYR A 454 11.73 6.11 -2.54
C TYR A 454 11.76 4.68 -3.09
N LEU A 455 12.94 4.19 -3.46
CA LEU A 455 13.15 2.84 -3.97
C LEU A 455 13.89 2.01 -2.93
N ILE A 456 13.29 0.90 -2.49
CA ILE A 456 13.90 -0.06 -1.57
C ILE A 456 13.96 -1.42 -2.24
N GLY A 457 15.16 -1.85 -2.61
CA GLY A 457 15.40 -3.18 -3.16
C GLY A 457 15.86 -4.19 -2.11
N THR A 458 15.56 -5.46 -2.34
CA THR A 458 16.23 -6.58 -1.64
C THR A 458 16.95 -7.46 -2.64
N MET A 459 18.07 -8.05 -2.23
CA MET A 459 18.87 -8.94 -3.08
C MET A 459 19.44 -10.10 -2.26
N ASN A 460 19.18 -11.34 -2.70
CA ASN A 460 19.90 -12.51 -2.20
C ASN A 460 21.22 -12.65 -2.95
N THR A 461 22.33 -12.72 -2.22
CA THR A 461 23.66 -12.83 -2.84
C THR A 461 24.05 -14.26 -3.23
N ALA A 462 23.38 -15.27 -2.66
CA ALA A 462 23.57 -16.67 -3.05
C ALA A 462 23.08 -16.96 -4.48
N ASP A 463 22.16 -16.15 -5.01
CA ASP A 463 21.56 -16.32 -6.34
C ASP A 463 22.53 -15.88 -7.46
N ARG A 464 23.59 -16.67 -7.69
CA ARG A 464 24.65 -16.41 -8.68
C ARG A 464 24.24 -16.54 -10.14
N SER A 465 23.07 -17.14 -10.41
CA SER A 465 22.58 -17.46 -11.76
C SER A 465 22.04 -16.24 -12.53
N LEU A 466 22.00 -15.07 -11.89
CA LEU A 466 21.44 -13.85 -12.45
C LEU A 466 22.53 -12.79 -12.45
N ALA A 467 22.81 -12.25 -13.65
CA ALA A 467 23.94 -11.36 -13.93
C ALA A 467 24.20 -10.35 -12.80
N GLY A 468 25.47 -10.22 -12.41
CA GLY A 468 25.88 -9.21 -11.43
C GLY A 468 25.30 -7.85 -11.80
N LEU A 469 24.74 -7.15 -10.81
CA LEU A 469 24.06 -5.88 -11.00
C LEU A 469 24.97 -4.90 -11.78
N ASP A 470 24.45 -4.34 -12.87
CA ASP A 470 25.20 -3.44 -13.75
C ASP A 470 25.85 -2.30 -12.95
N MET A 471 27.10 -1.92 -13.29
CA MET A 471 27.79 -0.78 -12.69
C MET A 471 26.95 0.50 -12.75
N ALA A 472 26.14 0.65 -13.80
CA ALA A 472 25.18 1.73 -13.94
C ALA A 472 24.21 1.80 -12.75
N LEU A 473 23.63 0.68 -12.34
CA LEU A 473 22.72 0.62 -11.19
C LEU A 473 23.45 0.78 -9.88
N ARG A 474 24.66 0.21 -9.76
CA ARG A 474 25.45 0.31 -8.53
C ARG A 474 25.76 1.74 -8.12
N ARG A 475 25.85 2.66 -9.09
CA ARG A 475 26.07 4.10 -8.84
C ARG A 475 24.83 4.85 -8.35
N ARG A 476 23.64 4.27 -8.50
CA ARG A 476 22.35 4.94 -8.31
C ARG A 476 21.58 4.44 -7.11
N PHE A 477 22.07 3.36 -6.49
CA PHE A 477 21.54 2.80 -5.24
C PHE A 477 22.63 2.79 -4.18
N THR A 478 22.24 3.06 -2.93
CA THR A 478 23.06 2.79 -1.75
C THR A 478 22.93 1.32 -1.39
N PHE A 479 24.04 0.59 -1.34
CA PHE A 479 24.05 -0.85 -0.99
C PHE A 479 24.30 -1.03 0.50
N LYS A 480 23.33 -1.63 1.19
CA LYS A 480 23.40 -1.91 2.63
C LYS A 480 23.52 -3.42 2.84
N GLU A 481 24.71 -3.84 3.25
CA GLU A 481 24.97 -5.25 3.52
C GLU A 481 24.23 -5.72 4.78
N MET A 482 23.62 -6.89 4.68
CA MET A 482 22.92 -7.58 5.74
C MET A 482 23.61 -8.92 5.99
N PRO A 483 24.72 -8.94 6.76
CA PRO A 483 25.42 -10.17 7.08
C PRO A 483 24.59 -11.02 8.06
N PRO A 484 24.85 -12.34 8.13
CA PRO A 484 24.41 -13.16 9.25
C PRO A 484 24.86 -12.54 10.58
N ARG A 485 23.99 -12.63 11.60
CA ARG A 485 24.24 -12.08 12.94
C ARG A 485 23.95 -13.14 14.01
N PRO A 486 24.81 -14.16 14.16
CA PRO A 486 24.61 -15.21 15.14
C PRO A 486 24.51 -14.70 16.58
N GLU A 487 25.09 -13.54 16.87
CA GLU A 487 25.00 -12.85 18.17
C GLU A 487 23.57 -12.53 18.61
N LEU A 488 22.61 -12.43 17.67
CA LEU A 488 21.20 -12.24 18.02
C LEU A 488 20.56 -13.47 18.68
N LEU A 489 21.23 -14.62 18.60
CA LEU A 489 20.86 -15.92 19.16
C LEU A 489 21.70 -16.26 20.42
N ASP A 490 22.54 -15.34 20.90
CA ASP A 490 23.30 -15.57 22.13
C ASP A 490 22.36 -15.78 23.32
N GLY A 491 22.66 -16.82 24.12
CA GLY A 491 21.82 -17.26 25.24
C GLY A 491 20.64 -18.16 24.85
N VAL A 492 20.43 -18.44 23.56
CA VAL A 492 19.43 -19.43 23.11
C VAL A 492 20.03 -20.83 23.17
N THR A 493 19.55 -21.64 24.11
CA THR A 493 19.98 -23.03 24.26
C THR A 493 18.82 -24.00 24.08
N VAL A 494 19.02 -25.06 23.30
CA VAL A 494 18.06 -26.15 23.12
C VAL A 494 18.66 -27.43 23.68
N GLU A 495 18.16 -27.91 24.82
CA GLU A 495 18.68 -29.12 25.50
C GLU A 495 20.22 -29.13 25.65
N GLY A 496 20.80 -27.98 25.98
CA GLY A 496 22.24 -27.79 26.15
C GLY A 496 23.02 -27.45 24.86
N VAL A 497 22.36 -27.41 23.70
CA VAL A 497 22.97 -26.97 22.43
C VAL A 497 22.86 -25.45 22.32
N ASP A 498 24.01 -24.76 22.22
CA ASP A 498 24.07 -23.32 21.95
C ASP A 498 23.79 -23.04 20.47
N VAL A 499 22.66 -22.40 20.19
CA VAL A 499 22.18 -22.12 18.82
C VAL A 499 23.01 -21.03 18.13
N GLY A 500 23.48 -20.04 18.88
CA GLY A 500 24.35 -18.99 18.35
C GLY A 500 25.70 -19.56 17.92
N ALA A 501 26.32 -20.38 18.77
CA ALA A 501 27.55 -21.11 18.44
C ALA A 501 27.35 -22.07 17.26
N LEU A 502 26.20 -22.76 17.20
CA LEU A 502 25.84 -23.67 16.12
C LEU A 502 25.88 -22.96 14.76
N LEU A 503 25.19 -21.82 14.67
CA LEU A 503 25.15 -21.02 13.45
C LEU A 503 26.54 -20.50 13.06
N ARG A 504 27.34 -20.02 14.03
CA ARG A 504 28.72 -19.54 13.78
C ARG A 504 29.57 -20.63 13.14
N VAL A 505 29.60 -21.82 13.73
CA VAL A 505 30.43 -22.94 13.26
C VAL A 505 29.97 -23.42 11.89
N MET A 506 28.66 -23.50 11.64
CA MET A 506 28.14 -23.85 10.33
C MET A 506 28.53 -22.82 9.28
N ASN A 507 28.39 -21.52 9.57
CA ASN A 507 28.76 -20.46 8.65
C ASN A 507 30.26 -20.41 8.36
N GLN A 508 31.12 -20.63 9.36
CA GLN A 508 32.57 -20.76 9.14
C GLN A 508 32.90 -21.87 8.15
N ARG A 509 32.22 -23.02 8.24
CA ARG A 509 32.43 -24.14 7.31
C ARG A 509 31.88 -23.82 5.92
N ILE A 510 30.71 -23.22 5.83
CA ILE A 510 30.10 -22.83 4.55
C ILE A 510 30.99 -21.80 3.84
N GLU A 511 31.49 -20.80 4.55
CA GLU A 511 32.37 -19.77 4.00
C GLU A 511 33.67 -20.34 3.44
N VAL A 512 34.24 -21.37 4.10
CA VAL A 512 35.44 -22.07 3.61
C VAL A 512 35.14 -22.95 2.39
N LEU A 513 33.98 -23.61 2.37
CA LEU A 513 33.62 -24.56 1.30
C LEU A 513 33.03 -23.88 0.06
N LEU A 514 32.44 -22.69 0.24
CA LEU A 514 31.83 -21.85 -0.78
C LEU A 514 32.38 -20.42 -0.65
N ASP A 515 31.68 -19.56 0.08
CA ASP A 515 32.01 -18.15 0.32
C ASP A 515 31.00 -17.54 1.32
N ARG A 516 31.21 -16.26 1.64
CA ARG A 516 30.37 -15.49 2.56
C ARG A 516 28.93 -15.27 2.11
N ASP A 517 28.65 -15.32 0.81
CA ASP A 517 27.33 -15.03 0.23
C ASP A 517 26.35 -16.21 0.39
N HIS A 518 26.87 -17.40 0.70
CA HIS A 518 26.11 -18.61 0.98
C HIS A 518 25.92 -18.88 2.49
N CYS A 519 26.37 -17.99 3.37
CA CYS A 519 26.20 -18.20 4.81
C CYS A 519 24.70 -18.23 5.20
N LEU A 520 24.36 -18.98 6.24
CA LEU A 520 23.01 -19.06 6.78
C LEU A 520 22.71 -17.82 7.63
N GLY A 521 21.60 -17.16 7.35
CA GLY A 521 21.13 -16.04 8.16
C GLY A 521 20.47 -16.49 9.47
N HIS A 522 20.45 -15.58 10.45
CA HIS A 522 19.95 -15.83 11.79
C HIS A 522 18.43 -15.99 11.85
N ALA A 523 17.67 -15.46 10.87
CA ALA A 523 16.21 -15.49 10.88
C ALA A 523 15.62 -16.91 10.91
N TYR A 524 16.30 -17.90 10.31
CA TYR A 524 15.89 -19.31 10.39
C TYR A 524 15.78 -19.82 11.82
N PHE A 525 16.63 -19.33 12.73
CA PHE A 525 16.71 -19.78 14.11
C PHE A 525 15.99 -18.86 15.11
N MET A 526 15.55 -17.67 14.69
CA MET A 526 14.86 -16.71 15.55
C MET A 526 13.60 -17.28 16.26
N PRO A 527 12.79 -18.17 15.67
CA PRO A 527 11.68 -18.81 16.38
C PRO A 527 12.08 -19.52 17.68
N LEU A 528 13.32 -20.02 17.78
CA LEU A 528 13.83 -20.68 18.99
C LEU A 528 14.01 -19.72 20.17
N ARG A 529 14.05 -18.40 19.95
CA ARG A 529 14.03 -17.42 21.05
C ARG A 529 12.72 -17.47 21.84
N ALA A 530 11.60 -17.69 21.16
CA ALA A 530 10.30 -17.81 21.79
C ALA A 530 10.05 -19.23 22.30
N GLN A 531 10.49 -20.24 21.53
CA GLN A 531 10.23 -21.65 21.83
C GLN A 531 11.49 -22.52 21.63
N PRO A 532 12.42 -22.57 22.60
CA PRO A 532 13.68 -23.29 22.48
C PRO A 532 13.50 -24.81 22.69
N THR A 533 12.84 -25.49 21.75
CA THR A 533 12.58 -26.94 21.83
C THR A 533 13.34 -27.72 20.76
N LEU A 534 13.75 -28.94 21.09
CA LEU A 534 14.43 -29.83 20.15
C LEU A 534 13.54 -30.17 18.95
N SER A 535 12.23 -30.32 19.16
CA SER A 535 11.27 -30.56 18.08
C SER A 535 11.25 -29.43 17.06
N LEU A 536 11.26 -28.16 17.51
CA LEU A 536 11.32 -27.01 16.61
C LEU A 536 12.68 -26.95 15.88
N LEU A 537 13.79 -27.15 16.60
CA LEU A 537 15.12 -27.21 15.99
C LEU A 537 15.21 -28.29 14.89
N ALA A 538 14.61 -29.46 15.15
CA ALA A 538 14.49 -30.55 14.19
C ALA A 538 13.70 -30.17 12.95
N GLN A 539 12.58 -29.48 13.11
CA GLN A 539 11.76 -28.99 12.00
C GLN A 539 12.53 -27.98 11.15
N LEU A 540 13.18 -26.98 11.78
CA LEU A 540 13.97 -25.97 11.09
C LEU A 540 15.09 -26.61 10.25
N PHE A 541 15.80 -27.59 10.81
CA PHE A 541 16.84 -28.29 10.08
C PHE A 541 16.28 -29.09 8.89
N GLN A 542 15.22 -29.86 9.09
CA GLN A 542 14.67 -30.73 8.04
C GLN A 542 13.98 -29.96 6.91
N GLN A 543 13.31 -28.85 7.24
CA GLN A 543 12.46 -28.13 6.29
C GLN A 543 13.17 -26.94 5.64
N GLN A 544 14.20 -26.38 6.27
CA GLN A 544 14.83 -25.15 5.80
C GLN A 544 16.34 -25.32 5.62
N ILE A 545 17.08 -25.74 6.65
CA ILE A 545 18.55 -25.73 6.60
C ILE A 545 19.10 -26.82 5.67
N VAL A 546 18.69 -28.07 5.83
CA VAL A 546 19.19 -29.17 5.00
C VAL A 546 18.81 -29.00 3.53
N PRO A 547 17.54 -28.67 3.18
CA PRO A 547 17.18 -28.35 1.79
C PRO A 547 18.01 -27.21 1.18
N LEU A 548 18.27 -26.14 1.94
CA LEU A 548 19.11 -25.04 1.47
C LEU A 548 20.57 -25.47 1.22
N LEU A 549 21.14 -26.30 2.11
CA LEU A 549 22.47 -26.86 1.89
C LEU A 549 22.51 -27.80 0.68
N GLN A 550 21.44 -28.54 0.39
CA GLN A 550 21.34 -29.37 -0.82
C GLN A 550 21.36 -28.51 -2.09
N GLU A 551 20.73 -27.33 -2.06
CA GLU A 551 20.78 -26.38 -3.17
C GLU A 551 22.19 -25.79 -3.34
N TYR A 552 22.85 -25.40 -2.25
CA TYR A 552 24.20 -24.83 -2.28
C TYR A 552 25.27 -25.82 -2.75
N PHE A 553 25.19 -27.06 -2.29
CA PHE A 553 26.13 -28.13 -2.61
C PHE A 553 25.51 -29.11 -3.61
N PHE A 554 25.00 -28.60 -4.74
CA PHE A 554 24.31 -29.37 -5.78
C PHE A 554 24.99 -30.74 -6.05
N GLU A 555 24.29 -31.82 -5.72
CA GLU A 555 24.72 -33.23 -5.79
C GLU A 555 25.93 -33.65 -4.92
N ASP A 556 26.52 -32.75 -4.12
CA ASP A 556 27.65 -33.01 -3.22
C ASP A 556 27.22 -33.12 -1.74
N TRP A 557 26.59 -34.25 -1.42
CA TRP A 557 26.16 -34.59 -0.06
C TRP A 557 27.32 -34.72 0.95
N GLN A 558 28.54 -34.99 0.48
CA GLN A 558 29.71 -35.11 1.33
C GLN A 558 30.10 -33.74 1.92
N ARG A 559 30.03 -32.67 1.13
CA ARG A 559 30.23 -31.31 1.64
C ARG A 559 29.18 -30.92 2.67
N ILE A 560 27.93 -31.34 2.49
CA ILE A 560 26.88 -31.12 3.49
C ILE A 560 27.23 -31.85 4.80
N GLN A 561 27.73 -33.09 4.74
CA GLN A 561 28.26 -33.78 5.93
C GLN A 561 29.40 -33.03 6.60
N TRP A 562 30.27 -32.36 5.86
CA TRP A 562 31.34 -31.56 6.44
C TRP A 562 30.79 -30.34 7.17
N VAL A 563 29.84 -29.61 6.59
CA VAL A 563 29.13 -28.50 7.25
C VAL A 563 28.48 -28.96 8.55
N LEU A 564 27.80 -30.11 8.53
CA LEU A 564 27.14 -30.69 9.70
C LEU A 564 28.07 -31.48 10.63
N ASN A 565 29.37 -31.56 10.34
CA ASN A 565 30.34 -32.38 11.08
C ASN A 565 30.03 -33.89 11.15
N ASP A 566 29.17 -34.43 10.28
CA ASP A 566 28.67 -35.80 10.40
C ASP A 566 29.77 -36.86 10.24
N HIS A 567 30.77 -36.62 9.40
CA HIS A 567 31.92 -37.50 9.22
C HIS A 567 32.70 -37.79 10.52
N ARG A 568 32.57 -36.93 11.54
CA ARG A 568 33.22 -37.08 12.86
C ARG A 568 32.26 -37.59 13.95
N LYS A 569 30.98 -37.78 13.64
CA LYS A 569 29.98 -38.29 14.58
C LYS A 569 29.85 -39.83 14.49
N PRO A 570 29.45 -40.49 15.59
CA PRO A 570 28.91 -41.85 15.53
C PRO A 570 27.77 -41.94 14.51
N GLU A 571 27.65 -43.07 13.82
CA GLU A 571 26.67 -43.26 12.73
C GLU A 571 25.24 -42.90 13.13
N ALA A 572 24.83 -43.25 14.34
CA ALA A 572 23.49 -42.97 14.86
C ALA A 572 23.19 -41.47 15.09
N LEU A 573 24.22 -40.61 15.11
CA LEU A 573 24.12 -39.16 15.30
C LEU A 573 24.38 -38.36 14.01
N ARG A 574 24.66 -39.03 12.89
CA ARG A 574 24.83 -38.37 11.59
C ARG A 574 23.48 -37.99 11.03
N PHE A 575 23.29 -36.75 10.59
CA PHE A 575 22.07 -36.30 9.90
C PHE A 575 21.99 -36.87 8.49
N ILE A 576 23.13 -36.97 7.82
CA ILE A 576 23.29 -37.55 6.48
C ILE A 576 24.15 -38.79 6.61
N ARG A 577 23.70 -39.91 6.04
CA ARG A 577 24.46 -41.16 6.01
C ARG A 577 24.50 -41.74 4.61
N GLN A 578 25.50 -42.58 4.40
CA GLN A 578 25.67 -43.37 3.18
C GLN A 578 25.51 -44.84 3.59
N PRO A 579 24.31 -45.44 3.42
CA PRO A 579 24.11 -46.84 3.74
C PRO A 579 25.06 -47.73 2.94
N ALA A 580 25.58 -48.77 3.60
CA ALA A 580 26.32 -49.82 2.92
C ALA A 580 25.36 -50.59 2.01
N ASN A 581 25.39 -50.27 0.72
CA ASN A 581 24.64 -51.01 -0.29
C ASN A 581 25.59 -51.96 -1.01
N ASP A 582 25.15 -53.19 -1.19
CA ASP A 582 25.80 -54.12 -2.12
C ASP A 582 25.45 -53.70 -3.55
N LEU A 583 26.19 -52.73 -4.07
CA LEU A 583 25.92 -52.12 -5.38
C LEU A 583 26.10 -53.12 -6.53
N SER A 584 26.96 -54.13 -6.37
CA SER A 584 27.13 -55.20 -7.35
C SER A 584 25.90 -56.11 -7.41
N HIS A 585 25.20 -56.35 -6.29
CA HIS A 585 23.91 -57.04 -6.30
C HIS A 585 22.81 -56.24 -7.01
N LEU A 586 22.85 -54.91 -6.95
CA LEU A 586 21.81 -54.05 -7.55
C LEU A 586 22.02 -53.82 -9.06
N PHE A 587 23.27 -53.71 -9.53
CA PHE A 587 23.59 -53.31 -10.90
C PHE A 587 24.45 -54.34 -11.67
N GLY A 588 24.92 -55.39 -11.02
CA GLY A 588 25.90 -56.34 -11.57
C GLY A 588 27.33 -55.80 -11.52
N GLU A 589 28.31 -56.65 -11.83
CA GLU A 589 29.75 -56.29 -11.82
C GLU A 589 30.20 -55.50 -13.07
N GLU A 590 29.37 -55.47 -14.12
CA GLU A 590 29.69 -54.82 -15.39
C GLU A 590 29.44 -53.30 -15.40
N VAL A 591 28.75 -52.77 -14.38
CA VAL A 591 28.44 -51.33 -14.27
C VAL A 591 29.52 -50.64 -13.41
N PRO A 592 30.35 -49.74 -13.97
CA PRO A 592 31.43 -49.09 -13.23
C PRO A 592 30.88 -47.98 -12.32
N LEU A 593 30.50 -48.33 -11.10
CA LEU A 593 29.99 -47.41 -10.08
C LEU A 593 31.16 -46.82 -9.27
N ASN A 594 32.00 -46.01 -9.91
CA ASN A 594 33.16 -45.39 -9.28
C ASN A 594 32.74 -44.39 -8.18
N GLY A 595 32.68 -44.85 -6.92
CA GLY A 595 32.43 -43.99 -5.75
C GLY A 595 31.01 -43.45 -5.62
N GLN A 596 30.06 -43.91 -6.46
CA GLN A 596 28.66 -43.51 -6.41
C GLN A 596 27.91 -44.34 -5.36
N GLY A 597 27.79 -43.80 -4.14
CA GLY A 597 26.92 -44.38 -3.11
C GLY A 597 25.64 -43.55 -2.93
N ARG A 598 24.53 -44.23 -2.62
CA ARG A 598 23.27 -43.57 -2.28
C ARG A 598 23.41 -42.82 -0.96
N TRP A 599 22.95 -41.58 -0.92
CA TRP A 599 22.85 -40.77 0.30
C TRP A 599 21.43 -40.80 0.83
N GLU A 600 21.27 -40.75 2.15
CA GLU A 600 19.97 -40.61 2.79
C GLU A 600 20.04 -39.78 4.07
N LEU A 601 18.89 -39.18 4.41
CA LEU A 601 18.70 -38.48 5.68
C LEU A 601 18.36 -39.49 6.78
N ASN A 602 19.04 -39.35 7.92
CA ASN A 602 18.76 -40.12 9.12
C ASN A 602 17.75 -39.38 9.98
N ALA A 603 16.46 -39.65 9.77
CA ALA A 603 15.36 -39.02 10.51
C ALA A 603 15.52 -39.11 12.04
N ALA A 604 16.10 -40.19 12.55
CA ALA A 604 16.29 -40.40 13.99
C ALA A 604 17.34 -39.44 14.60
N ALA A 605 18.32 -38.96 13.82
CA ALA A 605 19.34 -38.03 14.32
C ALA A 605 18.76 -36.64 14.63
N PHE A 606 17.75 -36.19 13.88
CA PHE A 606 17.09 -34.90 14.13
C PHE A 606 16.35 -34.86 15.48
N GLY A 607 15.97 -36.01 16.03
CA GLY A 607 15.37 -36.10 17.37
C GLY A 607 16.37 -36.20 18.52
N ARG A 608 17.67 -35.94 18.29
CA ARG A 608 18.74 -36.12 19.29
C ARG A 608 19.56 -34.86 19.47
N ALA A 609 19.53 -34.26 20.66
CA ALA A 609 20.30 -33.06 20.98
C ALA A 609 21.82 -33.26 20.74
N GLU A 610 22.33 -34.46 20.97
CA GLU A 610 23.73 -34.83 20.78
C GLU A 610 24.18 -34.76 19.31
N ALA A 611 23.26 -34.98 18.36
CA ALA A 611 23.56 -34.83 16.93
C ALA A 611 23.86 -33.37 16.56
N TYR A 612 23.15 -32.42 17.18
CA TYR A 612 23.37 -30.98 17.04
C TYR A 612 24.60 -30.52 17.81
N ALA A 613 24.77 -30.96 19.07
CA ALA A 613 25.98 -30.68 19.84
C ALA A 613 27.24 -31.15 19.09
N GLY A 614 27.15 -32.30 18.39
CA GLY A 614 28.21 -32.82 17.54
C GLY A 614 28.61 -31.90 16.37
N ILE A 615 27.76 -30.96 15.95
CA ILE A 615 28.12 -29.95 14.92
C ILE A 615 29.22 -29.03 15.45
N LEU A 616 29.18 -28.66 16.74
CA LEU A 616 30.16 -27.78 17.39
C LEU A 616 31.56 -28.41 17.49
N GLY A 617 31.65 -29.75 17.39
CA GLY A 617 32.89 -30.49 17.57
C GLY A 617 33.11 -30.97 19.01
N PRO A 618 34.24 -31.62 19.32
CA PRO A 618 34.52 -32.10 20.67
C PRO A 618 34.60 -30.93 21.66
N ALA A 619 33.90 -31.05 22.80
CA ALA A 619 33.92 -30.08 23.88
C ALA A 619 35.36 -29.86 24.36
N GLY A 620 35.96 -28.70 24.03
CA GLY A 620 37.32 -28.34 24.46
C GLY A 620 38.21 -27.64 23.43
N GLY A 621 37.77 -27.48 22.18
CA GLY A 621 38.46 -26.58 21.24
C GLY A 621 37.95 -25.15 21.42
N ALA A 622 38.67 -24.33 22.20
CA ALA A 622 38.45 -22.90 22.20
C ALA A 622 38.54 -22.36 20.75
N VAL A 623 37.51 -21.62 20.33
CA VAL A 623 37.54 -20.76 19.14
C VAL A 623 38.31 -19.50 19.47
#